data_AF-A0A2D7FVX0-F1
#
_entry.id   AF-A0A2D7FVX0-F1
#
_cell.length_a   1.000
_cell.length_b   1.000
_cell.length_c   1.000
_cell.angle_alpha   90.00
_cell.angle_beta   90.00
_cell.angle_gamma   90.00
#
_symmetry.space_group_name_H-M   'P 1'
#
loop_
_entity.id
_entity.type
_entity.pdbx_description
1 polymer ?
#
loop_
_entity_poly.entity_id
_entity_poly.type
_entity_poly.pdbx_seq_one_letter_code
_entity_poly.pdbx_strand_id
1 'polypeptide(L)'
;MIRLMLFLTLSTLSLIGSAAPATPPTPAWMSEAVVESLIALQLNDSQKAIFRQALAVCLNDIQANVHKITKRGGFDQARKIKRANKRPWRIFKQTMMSNLTDAQKPLFDAYLEHQKAAIAINLNGDTPMHAIGDKQ
;
A
#
# COMPACT_ATOMS: atom_id res chain seq x y z
N MET A 1 39.77 -50.12 -41.96
CA MET A 1 40.46 -49.01 -41.26
C MET A 1 39.70 -48.69 -39.98
N ILE A 2 40.39 -48.87 -38.85
CA ILE A 2 40.32 -48.18 -37.54
C ILE A 2 38.96 -47.64 -37.05
N ARG A 3 38.52 -48.23 -35.92
CA ARG A 3 37.56 -47.72 -34.93
C ARG A 3 37.90 -46.31 -34.45
N LEU A 4 36.90 -45.43 -34.36
CA LEU A 4 36.88 -44.38 -33.35
C LEU A 4 35.47 -44.32 -32.75
N MET A 5 35.33 -44.89 -31.55
CA MET A 5 34.21 -44.61 -30.68
C MET A 5 34.45 -43.28 -29.99
N LEU A 6 33.51 -42.35 -30.12
CA LEU A 6 33.40 -41.24 -29.18
C LEU A 6 31.96 -41.23 -28.65
N PHE A 7 31.79 -41.87 -27.49
CA PHE A 7 30.66 -41.64 -26.61
C PHE A 7 30.75 -40.20 -26.11
N LEU A 8 29.72 -39.39 -26.38
CA LEU A 8 29.46 -38.19 -25.60
C LEU A 8 27.98 -38.16 -25.22
N THR A 9 27.70 -38.81 -24.09
CA THR A 9 26.46 -38.65 -23.33
C THR A 9 26.44 -37.22 -22.79
N LEU A 10 25.65 -36.33 -23.41
CA LEU A 10 25.35 -35.05 -22.80
C LEU A 10 24.07 -35.18 -21.97
N SER A 11 24.30 -35.37 -20.68
CA SER A 11 23.32 -35.47 -19.61
C SER A 11 22.30 -34.32 -19.67
N THR A 12 21.05 -34.70 -19.58
CA THR A 12 19.90 -33.85 -19.25
C THR A 12 20.12 -33.19 -17.90
N LEU A 13 20.55 -31.92 -17.88
CA LEU A 13 20.43 -31.08 -16.70
C LEU A 13 19.21 -30.18 -16.90
N SER A 14 18.05 -30.75 -16.58
CA SER A 14 16.81 -30.01 -16.37
C SER A 14 17.07 -29.00 -15.26
N LEU A 15 17.32 -27.75 -15.63
CA LEU A 15 17.28 -26.64 -14.70
C LEU A 15 15.81 -26.46 -14.29
N ILE A 16 15.39 -27.20 -13.26
CA ILE A 16 14.19 -26.88 -12.49
C ILE A 16 14.57 -25.59 -11.74
N GLY A 17 14.50 -24.47 -12.45
CA GLY A 17 14.31 -23.19 -11.82
C GLY A 17 12.94 -23.25 -11.19
N SER A 18 12.87 -23.51 -9.89
CA SER A 18 11.70 -23.18 -9.08
C SER A 18 11.48 -21.68 -9.21
N ALA A 19 10.77 -21.26 -10.26
CA ALA A 19 10.04 -20.02 -10.24
C ALA A 19 8.99 -20.24 -9.15
N ALA A 20 9.29 -19.80 -7.93
CA ALA A 20 8.26 -19.51 -6.95
C ALA A 20 7.19 -18.71 -7.70
N PRO A 21 5.89 -19.06 -7.58
CA PRO A 21 4.86 -18.26 -8.22
C PRO A 21 5.09 -16.84 -7.73
N ALA A 22 5.46 -15.95 -8.65
CA ALA A 22 5.70 -14.55 -8.34
C ALA A 22 4.35 -14.01 -7.89
N THR A 23 4.10 -14.02 -6.58
CA THR A 23 2.99 -13.30 -5.97
C THR A 23 3.07 -11.90 -6.55
N PRO A 24 2.03 -11.41 -7.24
CA PRO A 24 2.08 -10.08 -7.83
C PRO A 24 2.53 -9.12 -6.72
N PRO A 25 3.58 -8.30 -6.96
CA PRO A 25 4.13 -7.45 -5.92
C PRO A 25 3.00 -6.63 -5.34
N THR A 26 2.74 -6.80 -4.04
CA THR A 26 1.72 -6.07 -3.33
C THR A 26 1.99 -4.58 -3.57
N PRO A 27 0.99 -3.78 -3.99
CA PRO A 27 1.23 -2.38 -4.24
C PRO A 27 1.88 -1.75 -3.01
N ALA A 28 2.86 -0.86 -3.19
CA ALA A 28 3.63 -0.28 -2.08
C ALA A 28 2.76 0.44 -1.02
N TRP A 29 1.49 0.72 -1.33
CA TRP A 29 0.50 1.30 -0.43
C TRP A 29 -0.37 0.26 0.33
N MET A 30 -0.25 -1.04 0.03
CA MET A 30 -0.89 -2.18 0.70
C MET A 30 0.19 -3.15 1.22
N SER A 31 0.79 -2.81 2.36
CA SER A 31 1.65 -3.76 3.08
C SER A 31 0.81 -4.91 3.67
N GLU A 32 1.46 -6.05 3.93
CA GLU A 32 0.83 -7.20 4.58
C GLU A 32 0.15 -6.80 5.90
N ALA A 33 0.82 -6.01 6.73
CA ALA A 33 0.25 -5.49 7.98
C ALA A 33 -1.03 -4.65 7.79
N VAL A 34 -1.14 -3.87 6.69
CA VAL A 34 -2.37 -3.14 6.35
C VAL A 34 -3.49 -4.10 5.98
N VAL A 35 -3.19 -5.16 5.24
CA VAL A 35 -4.17 -6.18 4.82
C VAL A 35 -4.66 -6.99 6.01
N GLU A 36 -3.74 -7.50 6.84
CA GLU A 36 -4.07 -8.28 8.03
C GLU A 36 -4.94 -7.49 9.02
N SER A 37 -4.55 -6.24 9.31
CA SER A 37 -5.33 -5.38 10.20
C SER A 37 -6.70 -5.04 9.63
N LEU A 38 -6.83 -4.82 8.31
CA LEU A 38 -8.12 -4.59 7.66
C LEU A 38 -9.04 -5.82 7.72
N ILE A 39 -8.49 -7.03 7.55
CA ILE A 39 -9.25 -8.28 7.69
C ILE A 39 -9.70 -8.46 9.14
N ALA A 40 -8.81 -8.22 10.11
CA ALA A 40 -9.10 -8.35 11.53
C ALA A 40 -10.22 -7.40 12.01
N LEU A 41 -10.41 -6.24 11.37
CA LEU A 41 -11.49 -5.31 11.71
C LEU A 41 -12.90 -5.91 11.53
N GLN A 42 -13.06 -6.91 10.66
CA GLN A 42 -14.34 -7.57 10.40
C GLN A 42 -15.50 -6.57 10.21
N LEU A 43 -15.32 -5.59 9.32
CA LEU A 43 -16.35 -4.60 9.03
C LEU A 43 -17.59 -5.28 8.44
N ASN A 44 -18.78 -4.88 8.88
CA ASN A 44 -20.02 -5.23 8.18
C ASN A 44 -20.19 -4.37 6.92
N ASP A 45 -21.22 -4.64 6.11
CA ASP A 45 -21.35 -3.97 4.81
C ASP A 45 -21.63 -2.47 4.89
N SER A 46 -22.39 -2.00 5.89
CA SER A 46 -22.59 -0.56 6.09
C SER A 46 -21.29 0.13 6.52
N GLN A 47 -20.53 -0.49 7.42
CA GLN A 47 -19.22 0.00 7.84
C GLN A 47 -18.20 -0.01 6.70
N LYS A 48 -18.19 -1.03 5.84
CA LYS A 48 -17.33 -1.08 4.63
C LYS A 48 -17.62 0.09 3.70
N ALA A 49 -18.89 0.43 3.47
CA ALA A 49 -19.25 1.56 2.62
C ALA A 49 -18.72 2.88 3.20
N ILE A 50 -18.92 3.11 4.50
CA ILE A 50 -18.41 4.29 5.21
C ILE A 50 -16.88 4.35 5.15
N PHE A 51 -16.22 3.22 5.44
CA PHE A 51 -14.77 3.10 5.42
C PHE A 51 -14.19 3.46 4.04
N ARG A 52 -14.72 2.88 2.97
CA ARG A 52 -14.27 3.13 1.59
C ARG A 52 -14.40 4.62 1.23
N GLN A 53 -15.57 5.21 1.53
CA GLN A 53 -15.82 6.61 1.24
C GLN A 53 -14.89 7.52 2.05
N ALA A 54 -14.76 7.28 3.35
CA ALA A 54 -13.94 8.11 4.24
C ALA A 54 -12.45 7.98 3.93
N LEU A 55 -11.98 6.78 3.56
CA LEU A 55 -10.60 6.54 3.13
C LEU A 55 -10.32 7.25 1.81
N ALA A 56 -11.22 7.15 0.82
CA ALA A 56 -11.06 7.82 -0.47
C ALA A 56 -10.95 9.35 -0.31
N VAL A 57 -11.83 9.95 0.51
CA VAL A 57 -11.75 11.39 0.84
C VAL A 57 -10.42 11.73 1.52
N CYS A 58 -9.99 10.94 2.50
CA CYS A 58 -8.73 11.16 3.21
C CYS A 58 -7.52 11.13 2.28
N LEU A 59 -7.43 10.13 1.40
CA LEU A 59 -6.32 9.97 0.48
C LEU A 59 -6.30 11.05 -0.61
N ASN A 60 -7.46 11.45 -1.12
CA ASN A 60 -7.57 12.57 -2.07
C ASN A 60 -7.09 13.89 -1.45
N ASP A 61 -7.49 14.19 -0.21
CA ASP A 61 -7.03 15.39 0.50
C ASP A 61 -5.52 15.35 0.76
N ILE A 62 -4.97 14.19 1.10
CA ILE A 62 -3.52 13.99 1.25
C ILE A 62 -2.79 14.27 -0.07
N GLN A 63 -3.27 13.69 -1.18
CA GLN A 63 -2.67 13.91 -2.50
C GLN A 63 -2.74 15.39 -2.91
N ALA A 64 -3.87 16.07 -2.65
CA ALA A 64 -4.01 17.51 -2.92
C ALA A 64 -3.04 18.36 -2.09
N ASN A 65 -2.85 18.03 -0.80
CA ASN A 65 -1.88 18.70 0.05
C ASN A 65 -0.44 18.51 -0.44
N VAL A 66 -0.07 17.28 -0.80
CA VAL A 66 1.25 16.95 -1.36
C VAL A 66 1.48 17.73 -2.64
N HIS A 67 0.55 17.65 -3.60
CA HIS A 67 0.65 18.37 -4.86
C HIS A 67 0.80 19.88 -4.66
N LYS A 68 -0.04 20.49 -3.81
CA LYS A 68 -0.01 21.93 -3.52
C LYS A 68 1.32 22.38 -2.91
N ILE A 69 1.88 21.60 -1.99
CA ILE A 69 3.12 21.94 -1.29
C ILE A 69 4.34 21.71 -2.19
N THR A 70 4.36 20.62 -2.95
CA THR A 70 5.42 20.33 -3.91
C THR A 70 5.44 21.39 -5.01
N LYS A 71 4.28 21.73 -5.60
CA LYS A 71 4.15 22.77 -6.62
C LYS A 71 4.61 24.15 -6.14
N ARG A 72 4.36 24.50 -4.88
CA ARG A 72 4.80 25.78 -4.30
C ARG A 72 6.32 25.86 -4.09
N GLY A 73 6.99 24.72 -3.91
CA GLY A 73 8.43 24.70 -3.63
C GLY A 73 8.82 25.22 -2.24
N GLY A 74 10.12 25.49 -2.08
CA GLY A 74 10.72 26.10 -0.89
C GLY A 74 11.25 25.11 0.15
N PHE A 75 11.77 25.62 1.26
CA PHE A 75 12.38 24.80 2.32
C PHE A 75 11.33 24.00 3.12
N ASP A 76 11.77 22.92 3.78
CA ASP A 76 10.98 22.12 4.73
C ASP A 76 9.69 21.48 4.16
N GLN A 77 9.65 21.10 2.89
CA GLN A 77 8.44 20.55 2.26
C GLN A 77 7.90 19.31 2.99
N ALA A 78 8.76 18.36 3.35
CA ALA A 78 8.35 17.16 4.09
C ALA A 78 7.64 17.49 5.41
N ARG A 79 8.17 18.46 6.17
CA ARG A 79 7.55 18.92 7.42
C ARG A 79 6.20 19.60 7.17
N LYS A 80 6.08 20.39 6.10
CA LYS A 80 4.82 21.03 5.70
C LYS A 80 3.77 19.99 5.30
N ILE A 81 4.14 18.99 4.50
CA ILE A 81 3.26 17.88 4.10
C ILE A 81 2.78 17.11 5.33
N LYS A 82 3.70 16.72 6.23
CA LYS A 82 3.35 16.05 7.51
C LYS A 82 2.34 16.85 8.33
N ARG A 83 2.48 18.18 8.38
CA ARG A 83 1.54 19.06 9.10
C ARG A 83 0.18 19.15 8.41
N ALA A 84 0.15 19.33 7.10
CA ALA A 84 -1.10 19.43 6.33
C ALA A 84 -1.93 18.14 6.43
N ASN A 85 -1.26 16.99 6.36
CA ASN A 85 -1.91 15.67 6.39
C ASN A 85 -2.49 15.28 7.76
N LYS A 86 -2.18 16.03 8.85
CA LYS A 86 -2.80 15.77 10.17
C LYS A 86 -4.32 15.87 10.14
N ARG A 87 -4.87 16.84 9.39
CA ARG A 87 -6.31 17.09 9.35
C ARG A 87 -7.07 15.96 8.63
N PRO A 88 -6.69 15.53 7.41
CA PRO A 88 -7.32 14.38 6.74
C PRO A 88 -7.34 13.13 7.61
N TRP A 89 -6.21 12.76 8.21
CA TRP A 89 -6.13 11.60 9.10
C TRP A 89 -7.05 11.71 10.32
N ARG A 90 -7.12 12.89 10.94
CA ARG A 90 -8.00 13.12 12.09
C ARG A 90 -9.48 12.98 11.70
N ILE A 91 -9.88 13.53 10.55
CA ILE A 91 -11.26 13.42 10.06
C ILE A 91 -11.61 11.96 9.79
N PHE A 92 -10.75 11.23 9.07
CA PHE A 92 -10.94 9.80 8.82
C PHE A 92 -11.09 8.99 10.11
N LYS A 93 -10.18 9.20 11.08
CA LYS A 93 -10.26 8.53 12.39
C LYS A 93 -11.58 8.84 13.09
N GLN A 94 -11.97 10.12 13.14
CA GLN A 94 -13.20 10.53 13.81
C GLN A 94 -14.44 9.89 13.16
N THR A 95 -14.53 9.90 11.82
CA THR A 95 -15.63 9.27 11.08
C THR A 95 -15.72 7.78 11.39
N MET A 96 -14.60 7.05 11.39
CA MET A 96 -14.61 5.62 11.69
C MET A 96 -14.96 5.35 13.16
N MET A 97 -14.38 6.09 14.11
CA MET A 97 -14.65 5.91 15.54
C MET A 97 -16.13 6.06 15.92
N SER A 98 -16.89 6.87 15.18
CA SER A 98 -18.34 7.03 15.37
C SER A 98 -19.18 5.89 14.80
N ASN A 99 -18.62 5.04 13.94
CA ASN A 99 -19.34 3.99 13.21
C ASN A 99 -18.86 2.57 13.54
N LEU A 100 -17.86 2.44 14.42
CA LEU A 100 -17.29 1.18 14.86
C LEU A 100 -17.84 0.76 16.22
N THR A 101 -17.93 -0.54 16.44
CA THR A 101 -18.19 -1.10 17.78
C THR A 101 -16.98 -0.88 18.68
N ASP A 102 -17.17 -0.94 20.01
CA ASP A 102 -16.06 -0.77 20.95
C ASP A 102 -14.93 -1.79 20.77
N ALA A 103 -15.29 -3.03 20.36
CA ALA A 103 -14.31 -4.07 20.05
C ALA A 103 -13.49 -3.77 18.78
N GLN A 104 -14.08 -3.08 17.79
CA GLN A 104 -13.41 -2.74 16.53
C GLN A 104 -12.48 -1.52 16.66
N LYS A 105 -12.75 -0.60 17.61
CA LYS A 105 -11.95 0.64 17.78
C LYS A 105 -10.44 0.39 17.95
N PRO A 106 -9.97 -0.49 18.86
CA PRO A 106 -8.52 -0.74 18.98
C PRO A 106 -7.92 -1.39 17.72
N LEU A 107 -8.67 -2.24 17.03
CA LEU A 107 -8.25 -2.86 15.76
C LEU A 107 -8.11 -1.80 14.65
N PHE A 108 -9.04 -0.84 14.60
CA PHE A 108 -8.95 0.30 13.70
C PHE A 108 -7.75 1.19 13.98
N ASP A 109 -7.42 1.42 15.25
CA ASP A 109 -6.23 2.21 15.58
C ASP A 109 -4.95 1.52 15.09
N ALA A 110 -4.84 0.20 15.21
CA ALA A 110 -3.74 -0.56 14.62
C ALA A 110 -3.70 -0.43 13.09
N TYR A 111 -4.84 -0.65 12.41
CA TYR A 111 -4.95 -0.45 10.96
C TYR A 111 -4.51 0.96 10.53
N LEU A 112 -4.95 1.98 11.26
CA LEU A 112 -4.67 3.37 10.92
C LEU A 112 -3.17 3.69 11.02
N GLU A 113 -2.47 3.16 12.01
CA GLU A 113 -1.02 3.34 12.11
C GLU A 113 -0.27 2.61 10.99
N HIS A 114 -0.67 1.40 10.63
CA HIS A 114 -0.11 0.69 9.47
C HIS A 114 -0.36 1.44 8.16
N GLN A 115 -1.57 1.97 7.96
CA GLN A 115 -1.91 2.74 6.76
C GLN A 115 -1.10 4.04 6.66
N LYS A 116 -0.93 4.76 7.77
CA LYS A 116 -0.08 5.98 7.81
C LYS A 116 1.37 5.66 7.46
N ALA A 117 1.91 4.56 7.99
CA ALA A 117 3.27 4.12 7.70
C ALA A 117 3.44 3.78 6.21
N ALA A 118 2.52 3.00 5.65
CA ALA A 118 2.53 2.64 4.23
C ALA A 118 2.46 3.90 3.34
N ILE A 119 1.56 4.83 3.62
CA ILE A 119 1.45 6.08 2.84
C ILE A 119 2.70 6.95 3.02
N ALA A 120 3.29 7.03 4.22
CA ALA A 120 4.50 7.80 4.44
C ALA A 120 5.69 7.30 3.62
N ILE A 121 5.86 5.98 3.48
CA ILE A 121 6.88 5.37 2.61
C ILE A 121 6.67 5.80 1.16
N ASN A 122 5.43 5.72 0.66
CA ASN A 122 5.10 6.13 -0.71
C ASN A 122 5.32 7.63 -0.96
N LEU A 123 5.01 8.49 0.02
CA LEU A 123 5.19 9.94 -0.10
C LEU A 123 6.66 10.38 -0.09
N ASN A 124 7.57 9.56 0.45
CA ASN A 124 8.99 9.88 0.56
C ASN A 124 9.82 9.44 -0.67
N GLY A 125 9.21 8.77 -1.66
CA GLY A 125 9.81 8.59 -2.98
C GLY A 125 10.45 7.24 -3.30
N ASP A 126 10.30 6.20 -2.47
CA ASP A 126 10.79 4.86 -2.85
C ASP A 126 9.87 4.17 -3.89
N THR A 127 8.62 4.63 -4.05
CA THR A 127 7.75 4.23 -5.17
C THR A 127 6.68 5.31 -5.44
N PRO A 128 6.58 5.87 -6.66
CA PRO A 128 5.57 6.88 -6.97
C PRO A 128 4.15 6.28 -6.98
N MET A 129 3.17 7.04 -6.48
CA MET A 129 1.74 6.79 -6.71
C MET A 129 1.40 7.03 -8.19
N HIS A 130 1.81 6.13 -9.09
CA HIS A 130 1.20 6.05 -10.41
C HIS A 130 0.11 4.98 -10.40
N ALA A 131 -0.98 5.29 -11.12
CA ALA A 131 -2.13 4.44 -11.44
C ALA A 131 -3.33 4.41 -10.47
N ILE A 132 -3.73 5.57 -9.93
CA ILE A 132 -5.16 5.82 -9.67
C ILE A 132 -5.57 7.05 -10.49
N GLY A 133 -5.86 6.88 -11.79
CA GLY A 133 -6.55 7.93 -12.53
C GLY A 133 -6.33 8.04 -14.04
N ASP A 134 -5.23 7.55 -14.62
CA ASP A 134 -5.02 7.70 -16.06
C ASP A 134 -5.71 6.58 -16.85
N LYS A 135 -7.04 6.65 -16.86
CA LYS A 135 -7.85 6.26 -18.01
C LYS A 135 -8.63 7.49 -18.46
N GLN A 136 -8.09 8.19 -19.45
CA GLN A 136 -8.80 8.62 -20.66
C GLN A 136 -7.79 9.04 -21.73
#